data_AF-A0A1I6A7T1-F1
#
_entry.id   AF-A0A1I6A7T1-F1
#
_cell.length_a   1.000
_cell.length_b   1.000
_cell.length_c   1.000
_cell.angle_alpha   90.00
_cell.angle_beta   90.00
_cell.angle_gamma   90.00
#
_symmetry.space_group_name_H-M   'P 1'
#
loop_
_entity.id
_entity.type
_entity.pdbx_description
1 polymer ?
#
loop_
_entity_poly.entity_id
_entity_poly.type
_entity_poly.pdbx_seq_one_letter_code
_entity_poly.pdbx_strand_id
1 'polypeptide(L)'
;MVQANPIGNPERAADRGDPVIGRHAGPVGRVFRVITGLVGFLPVFIILRGLSTTEVVVGLVWFVVVAAVVVAALALMRPWLAGRESGGLTGFVGSAILLLPMAAYPMGLLPEAPTIGLRLYTDFSVTLSGLIGYGGLEMAALPSLVLGHRPVLYSQYNMVDLVERRTLTSGRSPLAVLAGVLGVLGFAWFWTMQFWFTTVPEFVTGSPDARVPEVPAAVAPFAAAAIVLAGLLLLLIDRRAAAGRRWWWPLGAVVVVFGIGAPVGAMPDALYAVIILAGAVIGVRRLLARRRPAA
;
A
#
# COMPACT_ATOMS: atom_id res chain seq x y z
N MET A 1 26.16 12.52 -15.79
CA MET A 1 25.10 11.61 -15.27
C MET A 1 24.54 12.23 -13.98
N VAL A 2 23.40 12.90 -14.05
CA VAL A 2 22.83 13.62 -12.89
C VAL A 2 22.14 12.62 -11.97
N GLN A 3 22.62 12.49 -10.73
CA GLN A 3 22.04 11.62 -9.71
C GLN A 3 20.63 12.13 -9.33
N ALA A 4 19.60 11.39 -9.74
CA ALA A 4 18.26 11.56 -9.19
C ALA A 4 18.29 11.15 -7.70
N ASN A 5 18.01 12.12 -6.84
CA ASN A 5 17.61 11.90 -5.46
C ASN A 5 16.08 11.92 -5.43
N PRO A 6 15.37 10.77 -5.49
CA PRO A 6 13.91 10.72 -5.56
C PRO A 6 13.22 10.94 -4.20
N ILE A 7 13.99 11.17 -3.14
CA ILE A 7 13.48 11.82 -1.91
C ILE A 7 13.51 13.36 -2.07
N GLY A 8 14.28 13.87 -3.03
CA GLY A 8 14.15 15.23 -3.55
C GLY A 8 12.87 15.34 -4.37
N ASN A 9 12.23 16.52 -4.30
CA ASN A 9 10.90 16.84 -4.79
C ASN A 9 10.41 15.85 -5.89
N PRO A 10 9.56 14.85 -5.56
CA PRO A 10 9.19 13.79 -6.48
C PRO A 10 8.44 14.31 -7.71
N GLU A 11 7.95 15.56 -7.67
CA GLU A 11 7.47 16.28 -8.84
C GLU A 11 8.57 16.51 -9.89
N ARG A 12 9.78 16.90 -9.48
CA ARG A 12 10.93 17.09 -10.40
C ARG A 12 11.40 15.79 -11.04
N ALA A 13 11.11 14.63 -10.45
CA ALA A 13 11.39 13.33 -11.07
C ALA A 13 10.31 12.98 -12.12
N ALA A 14 9.06 13.28 -11.82
CA ALA A 14 7.96 13.09 -12.77
C ALA A 14 8.04 14.05 -13.97
N ASP A 15 8.47 15.29 -13.76
CA ASP A 15 8.71 16.27 -14.85
C ASP A 15 9.77 15.79 -15.85
N ARG A 16 10.66 14.87 -15.42
CA ARG A 16 11.67 14.23 -16.26
C ARG A 16 11.20 12.94 -16.93
N GLY A 17 9.94 12.54 -16.71
CA GLY A 17 9.38 11.29 -17.23
C GLY A 17 9.80 10.03 -16.47
N ASP A 18 10.52 10.16 -15.36
CA ASP A 18 10.99 9.01 -14.60
C ASP A 18 9.83 8.37 -13.79
N PRO A 19 9.76 7.03 -13.71
CA PRO A 19 8.82 6.36 -12.82
C PRO A 19 9.05 6.77 -11.35
N VAL A 20 7.99 7.14 -10.61
CA VAL A 20 8.06 7.59 -9.21
C VAL A 20 7.29 6.62 -8.30
N ILE A 21 7.91 6.12 -7.23
CA ILE A 21 7.25 5.24 -6.24
C ILE A 21 6.16 6.05 -5.55
N GLY A 22 5.00 5.43 -5.31
CA GLY A 22 3.85 6.17 -4.76
C GLY A 22 3.04 6.92 -5.82
N ARG A 23 3.37 6.77 -7.11
CA ARG A 23 2.64 7.40 -8.23
C ARG A 23 2.49 6.48 -9.43
N HIS A 24 3.56 5.78 -9.83
CA HIS A 24 3.57 4.90 -11.00
C HIS A 24 3.76 3.44 -10.56
N ALA A 25 2.82 2.56 -10.89
CA ALA A 25 2.98 1.12 -10.67
C ALA A 25 3.66 0.49 -11.89
N GLY A 26 4.63 -0.41 -11.66
CA GLY A 26 5.19 -1.24 -12.72
C GLY A 26 4.24 -2.40 -13.09
N PRO A 27 4.51 -3.15 -14.18
CA PRO A 27 3.67 -4.27 -14.61
C PRO A 27 3.32 -5.26 -13.49
N VAL A 28 4.30 -5.67 -12.68
CA VAL A 28 4.10 -6.62 -11.57
C VAL A 28 3.25 -5.96 -10.48
N GLY A 29 3.57 -4.72 -10.08
CA GLY A 29 2.79 -3.97 -9.11
C GLY A 29 1.33 -3.74 -9.55
N ARG A 30 1.07 -3.63 -10.85
CA ARG A 30 -0.29 -3.51 -11.41
C ARG A 30 -1.06 -4.83 -11.30
N VAL A 31 -0.46 -5.92 -11.78
CA VAL A 31 -1.08 -7.26 -11.72
C VAL A 31 -1.36 -7.64 -10.27
N PHE A 32 -0.39 -7.41 -9.38
CA PHE A 32 -0.53 -7.66 -7.95
C PHE A 32 -1.77 -6.96 -7.38
N ARG A 33 -1.92 -5.66 -7.62
CA ARG A 33 -3.07 -4.88 -7.12
C ARG A 33 -4.40 -5.36 -7.71
N VAL A 34 -4.46 -5.66 -9.00
CA VAL A 34 -5.68 -6.21 -9.60
C VAL A 34 -6.08 -7.51 -8.91
N ILE A 35 -5.14 -8.44 -8.75
CA ILE A 35 -5.41 -9.74 -8.11
C ILE A 35 -5.81 -9.53 -6.64
N THR A 36 -5.05 -8.74 -5.87
CA THR A 36 -5.33 -8.51 -4.45
C THR A 36 -6.69 -7.82 -4.25
N GLY A 37 -7.01 -6.79 -5.03
CA GLY A 37 -8.31 -6.13 -4.94
C GLY A 37 -9.46 -7.07 -5.31
N LEU A 38 -9.31 -7.88 -6.37
CA LEU A 38 -10.32 -8.87 -6.76
C LEU A 38 -10.54 -9.94 -5.68
N VAL A 39 -9.47 -10.44 -5.07
CA VAL A 39 -9.55 -11.40 -3.97
C VAL A 39 -10.14 -10.75 -2.70
N GLY A 40 -9.90 -9.46 -2.48
CA GLY A 40 -10.48 -8.69 -1.37
C GLY A 40 -12.01 -8.63 -1.36
N PHE A 41 -12.65 -8.73 -2.54
CA PHE A 41 -14.11 -8.78 -2.65
C PHE A 41 -14.73 -10.10 -2.16
N LEU A 42 -13.97 -11.21 -2.09
CA LEU A 42 -14.52 -12.51 -1.67
C LEU A 42 -15.15 -12.48 -0.26
N PRO A 43 -14.46 -11.98 0.79
CA PRO A 43 -15.07 -11.77 2.11
C PRO A 43 -16.35 -10.94 2.06
N VAL A 44 -16.38 -9.90 1.22
CA VAL A 44 -17.56 -9.04 1.10
C VAL A 44 -18.74 -9.84 0.53
N PHE A 45 -18.54 -10.63 -0.51
CA PHE A 45 -19.62 -11.45 -1.07
C PHE A 45 -20.15 -12.50 -0.10
N ILE A 46 -19.31 -13.05 0.78
CA ILE A 46 -19.76 -13.97 1.83
C ILE A 46 -20.66 -13.23 2.82
N ILE A 47 -20.20 -12.08 3.33
CA ILE A 47 -20.97 -11.25 4.27
C ILE A 47 -22.32 -10.87 3.65
N LEU A 48 -22.34 -10.45 2.39
CA LEU A 48 -23.56 -10.03 1.68
C LEU A 48 -24.64 -11.14 1.61
N ARG A 49 -24.28 -12.43 1.69
CA ARG A 49 -25.28 -13.52 1.70
C ARG A 49 -26.13 -13.56 2.97
N GLY A 50 -25.59 -13.07 4.08
CA GLY A 50 -26.26 -13.06 5.39
C GLY A 50 -27.06 -11.79 5.67
N LEU A 51 -26.99 -10.78 4.80
CA LEU A 51 -27.57 -9.45 5.04
C LEU A 51 -28.92 -9.26 4.37
N SER A 52 -29.75 -8.44 5.01
CA SER A 52 -30.98 -7.93 4.41
C SER A 52 -30.70 -6.98 3.24
N THR A 53 -31.66 -6.83 2.33
CA THR A 53 -31.55 -5.84 1.22
C THR A 53 -31.27 -4.43 1.73
N THR A 54 -31.87 -4.05 2.86
CA THR A 54 -31.65 -2.73 3.47
C THR A 54 -30.20 -2.53 3.89
N GLU A 55 -29.59 -3.52 4.55
CA GLU A 55 -28.19 -3.44 4.98
C GLU A 55 -27.23 -3.37 3.79
N VAL A 56 -27.51 -4.13 2.72
CA VAL A 56 -26.74 -4.05 1.47
C VAL A 56 -26.82 -2.64 0.87
N VAL A 57 -28.03 -2.06 0.79
CA VAL A 57 -28.22 -0.70 0.28
C VAL A 57 -27.48 0.32 1.14
N VAL A 58 -27.55 0.21 2.47
CA VAL A 58 -26.82 1.10 3.38
C VAL A 58 -25.30 0.96 3.18
N GLY A 59 -24.79 -0.26 2.99
CA GLY A 59 -23.38 -0.49 2.66
C GLY A 59 -22.96 0.19 1.35
N LEU A 60 -23.79 0.11 0.31
CA LEU A 60 -23.54 0.78 -0.98
C LEU A 60 -23.59 2.31 -0.84
N VAL A 61 -24.50 2.85 -0.02
CA VAL A 61 -24.51 4.30 0.29
C VAL A 61 -23.20 4.70 0.97
N TRP A 62 -22.72 3.91 1.93
CA TRP A 62 -21.43 4.17 2.58
C TRP A 62 -20.24 4.10 1.63
N PHE A 63 -20.25 3.19 0.64
CA PHE A 63 -19.25 3.20 -0.43
C PHE A 63 -19.19 4.56 -1.14
N VAL A 64 -20.35 5.11 -1.52
CA VAL A 64 -20.44 6.42 -2.18
C VAL A 64 -20.00 7.55 -1.25
N VAL A 65 -20.39 7.51 0.03
CA VAL A 65 -19.99 8.51 1.04
C VAL A 65 -18.48 8.50 1.21
N VAL A 66 -17.86 7.33 1.39
CA VAL A 66 -16.41 7.20 1.52
C VAL A 66 -15.72 7.73 0.27
N ALA A 67 -16.18 7.36 -0.93
CA ALA A 67 -15.65 7.87 -2.18
C ALA A 67 -15.70 9.40 -2.24
N ALA A 68 -16.85 10.01 -1.93
CA ALA A 68 -17.02 11.46 -1.93
C ALA A 68 -16.08 12.14 -0.91
N VAL A 69 -15.97 11.60 0.30
CA VAL A 69 -15.10 12.13 1.36
C VAL A 69 -13.64 12.07 0.94
N VAL A 70 -13.18 10.95 0.38
CA VAL A 70 -11.78 10.80 -0.02
C VAL A 70 -11.46 11.68 -1.24
N VAL A 71 -12.39 11.82 -2.20
CA VAL A 71 -12.27 12.78 -3.31
C VAL A 71 -12.15 14.20 -2.79
N ALA A 72 -13.04 14.62 -1.88
CA ALA A 72 -13.04 15.95 -1.29
C ALA A 72 -11.74 16.21 -0.50
N ALA A 73 -11.31 15.27 0.33
CA ALA A 73 -10.06 15.36 1.09
C ALA A 73 -8.87 15.55 0.15
N LEU A 74 -8.78 14.78 -0.93
CA LEU A 74 -7.67 14.91 -1.88
C LEU A 74 -7.74 16.21 -2.68
N ALA A 75 -8.93 16.67 -3.06
CA ALA A 75 -9.12 17.95 -3.73
C ALA A 75 -8.63 19.11 -2.85
N LEU A 76 -8.96 19.08 -1.55
CA LEU A 76 -8.45 20.03 -0.56
C LEU A 76 -6.93 19.93 -0.44
N MET A 77 -6.38 18.72 -0.30
CA MET A 77 -4.93 18.51 -0.11
C MET A 77 -4.07 18.87 -1.34
N ARG A 78 -4.67 19.01 -2.52
CA ARG A 78 -3.99 19.17 -3.81
C ARG A 78 -2.92 20.28 -3.85
N PRO A 79 -3.15 21.52 -3.36
CA PRO A 79 -2.14 22.58 -3.43
C PRO A 79 -0.87 22.22 -2.66
N TRP A 80 -1.01 21.56 -1.52
CA TRP A 80 0.11 21.13 -0.70
C TRP A 80 0.81 19.87 -1.24
N LEU A 81 0.05 18.93 -1.81
CA LEU A 81 0.63 17.74 -2.45
C LEU A 81 1.38 18.07 -3.74
N ALA A 82 0.94 19.10 -4.46
CA ALA A 82 1.60 19.63 -5.66
C ALA A 82 2.79 20.56 -5.34
N GLY A 83 3.20 20.67 -4.06
CA GLY A 83 4.34 21.50 -3.65
C GLY A 83 4.20 23.00 -3.95
N ARG A 84 2.99 23.48 -4.27
CA ARG A 84 2.71 24.89 -4.62
C ARG A 84 2.70 25.79 -3.39
N GLU A 85 2.39 25.22 -2.24
CA GLU A 85 2.34 25.91 -0.95
C GLU A 85 3.66 25.82 -0.20
N SER A 86 3.97 26.87 0.57
CA SER A 86 5.18 26.92 1.40
C SER A 86 5.20 25.73 2.38
N GLY A 87 6.10 24.79 2.08
CA GLY A 87 6.27 23.52 2.77
C GLY A 87 5.13 22.51 2.59
N GLY A 88 4.81 22.20 1.33
CA GLY A 88 3.90 21.14 0.93
C GLY A 88 4.05 19.78 1.66
N LEU A 89 3.02 18.96 1.52
CA LEU A 89 2.91 17.65 2.17
C LEU A 89 3.85 16.65 1.48
N THR A 90 4.58 15.85 2.25
CA THR A 90 5.26 14.68 1.67
C THR A 90 4.23 13.59 1.37
N GLY A 91 4.59 12.63 0.51
CA GLY A 91 3.75 11.47 0.28
C GLY A 91 3.42 10.69 1.57
N PHE A 92 4.33 10.65 2.56
CA PHE A 92 4.06 10.04 3.86
C PHE A 92 3.03 10.82 4.68
N VAL A 93 3.16 12.15 4.76
CA VAL A 93 2.20 12.97 5.51
C VAL A 93 0.82 12.93 4.82
N GLY A 94 0.80 13.03 3.49
CA GLY A 94 -0.43 12.91 2.71
C GLY A 94 -1.13 11.57 2.93
N SER A 95 -0.37 10.46 2.85
CA SER A 95 -0.92 9.14 3.13
C SER A 95 -1.42 8.99 4.56
N ALA A 96 -0.68 9.49 5.55
CA ALA A 96 -1.10 9.42 6.94
C ALA A 96 -2.42 10.16 7.18
N ILE A 97 -2.62 11.33 6.59
CA ILE A 97 -3.89 12.09 6.70
C ILE A 97 -5.06 11.28 6.14
N LEU A 98 -4.87 10.61 5.00
CA LEU A 98 -5.93 9.81 4.37
C LEU A 98 -6.18 8.48 5.08
N LEU A 99 -5.14 7.89 5.67
CA LEU A 99 -5.20 6.59 6.35
C LEU A 99 -5.64 6.68 7.81
N LEU A 100 -5.35 7.78 8.50
CA LEU A 100 -5.65 7.91 9.94
C LEU A 100 -7.13 7.69 10.25
N PRO A 101 -8.10 8.25 9.51
CA PRO A 101 -9.52 7.96 9.75
C PRO A 101 -9.87 6.48 9.55
N MET A 102 -9.13 5.76 8.71
CA MET A 102 -9.36 4.34 8.41
C MET A 102 -8.95 3.43 9.58
N ALA A 103 -8.15 3.93 10.53
CA ALA A 103 -7.81 3.20 11.75
C ALA A 103 -9.04 2.90 12.64
N ALA A 104 -10.18 3.58 12.42
CA ALA A 104 -11.44 3.27 13.08
C ALA A 104 -11.95 1.85 12.76
N TYR A 105 -11.63 1.33 11.57
CA TYR A 105 -12.04 -0.01 11.14
C TYR A 105 -11.39 -1.14 11.97
N PRO A 106 -10.05 -1.28 12.04
CA PRO A 106 -9.42 -2.35 12.83
C PRO A 106 -9.64 -2.18 14.35
N MET A 107 -10.04 -0.99 14.82
CA MET A 107 -10.41 -0.76 16.21
C MET A 107 -11.87 -1.15 16.54
N GLY A 108 -12.65 -1.61 15.56
CA GLY A 108 -14.05 -1.99 15.76
C GLY A 108 -14.97 -0.82 16.08
N LEU A 109 -14.60 0.40 15.67
CA LEU A 109 -15.37 1.63 15.95
C LEU A 109 -16.46 1.89 14.91
N LEU A 110 -16.47 1.16 13.80
CA LEU A 110 -17.44 1.31 12.72
C LEU A 110 -18.56 0.26 12.86
N PRO A 111 -19.84 0.67 12.74
CA PRO A 111 -20.94 -0.26 12.54
C PRO A 111 -20.74 -1.12 11.28
N GLU A 112 -21.51 -2.21 11.17
CA GLU A 112 -21.36 -3.21 10.10
C GLU A 112 -21.55 -2.65 8.69
N ALA A 113 -22.62 -1.90 8.43
CA ALA A 113 -22.86 -1.35 7.09
C ALA A 113 -21.81 -0.33 6.62
N PRO A 114 -21.35 0.65 7.45
CA PRO A 114 -20.18 1.48 7.15
C PRO A 114 -18.92 0.67 6.87
N THR A 115 -18.69 -0.40 7.63
CA THR A 115 -17.57 -1.33 7.43
C THR A 115 -17.61 -1.95 6.04
N ILE A 116 -18.77 -2.40 5.58
CA ILE A 116 -18.94 -2.98 4.24
C ILE A 116 -18.67 -1.95 3.16
N GLY A 117 -19.23 -0.75 3.28
CA GLY A 117 -19.02 0.32 2.30
C GLY A 117 -17.55 0.74 2.20
N LEU A 118 -16.87 0.86 3.34
CA LEU A 118 -15.44 1.15 3.40
C LEU A 118 -14.61 0.03 2.74
N ARG A 119 -14.94 -1.24 3.02
CA ARG A 119 -14.22 -2.38 2.44
C ARG A 119 -14.41 -2.47 0.94
N LEU A 120 -15.65 -2.36 0.46
CA LEU A 120 -15.97 -2.25 -0.97
C LEU A 120 -15.17 -1.13 -1.63
N TYR A 121 -15.08 0.04 -0.99
CA TYR A 121 -14.34 1.17 -1.54
C TYR A 121 -12.84 0.88 -1.62
N THR A 122 -12.29 0.28 -0.58
CA THR A 122 -10.87 -0.08 -0.51
C THR A 122 -10.53 -1.10 -1.59
N ASP A 123 -11.24 -2.22 -1.68
CA ASP A 123 -10.97 -3.29 -2.64
C ASP A 123 -11.16 -2.81 -4.09
N PHE A 124 -12.23 -2.05 -4.35
CA PHE A 124 -12.45 -1.38 -5.64
C PHE A 124 -11.28 -0.47 -6.00
N SER A 125 -10.82 0.35 -5.06
CA SER A 125 -9.75 1.31 -5.28
C SER A 125 -8.39 0.63 -5.48
N VAL A 126 -8.14 -0.49 -4.79
CA VAL A 126 -6.98 -1.36 -5.03
C VAL A 126 -7.01 -1.91 -6.46
N THR A 127 -8.11 -2.54 -6.88
CA THR A 127 -8.24 -3.04 -8.26
C THR A 127 -8.05 -1.92 -9.28
N LEU A 128 -8.73 -0.78 -9.07
CA LEU A 128 -8.65 0.39 -9.95
C LEU A 128 -7.23 0.93 -10.05
N SER A 129 -6.49 1.00 -8.94
CA SER A 129 -5.10 1.46 -8.92
C SER A 129 -4.20 0.62 -9.83
N GLY A 130 -4.39 -0.71 -9.83
CA GLY A 130 -3.69 -1.62 -10.74
C GLY A 130 -4.07 -1.40 -12.20
N LEU A 131 -5.37 -1.27 -12.49
CA LEU A 131 -5.89 -1.04 -13.85
C LEU A 131 -5.31 0.23 -14.47
N ILE A 132 -5.33 1.35 -13.73
CA ILE A 132 -4.89 2.66 -14.24
C ILE A 132 -3.38 2.89 -14.10
N GLY A 133 -2.64 1.93 -13.53
CA GLY A 133 -1.20 2.04 -13.29
C GLY A 133 -0.83 3.06 -12.21
N TYR A 134 -1.74 3.35 -11.28
CA TYR A 134 -1.47 4.22 -10.15
C TYR A 134 -0.75 3.42 -9.06
N GLY A 135 0.48 3.85 -8.75
CA GLY A 135 1.31 3.24 -7.72
C GLY A 135 1.21 3.92 -6.38
N GLY A 136 0.21 4.76 -6.13
CA GLY A 136 0.10 5.48 -4.86
C GLY A 136 -0.71 4.77 -3.80
N LEU A 137 -1.28 5.56 -2.89
CA LEU A 137 -2.26 5.08 -1.92
C LEU A 137 -3.52 4.63 -2.66
N GLU A 138 -3.94 3.38 -2.48
CA GLU A 138 -5.08 2.78 -3.16
C GLU A 138 -6.33 3.66 -3.07
N MET A 139 -6.62 4.20 -1.88
CA MET A 139 -7.76 5.09 -1.60
C MET A 139 -7.78 6.33 -2.47
N ALA A 140 -6.64 6.75 -3.03
CA ALA A 140 -6.54 7.90 -3.92
C ALA A 140 -6.72 7.55 -5.41
N ALA A 141 -6.91 6.28 -5.78
CA ALA A 141 -7.01 5.85 -7.18
C ALA A 141 -8.23 6.47 -7.89
N LEU A 142 -9.42 6.33 -7.31
CA LEU A 142 -10.64 6.95 -7.86
C LEU A 142 -10.55 8.49 -7.85
N PRO A 143 -10.18 9.15 -6.73
CA PRO A 143 -9.93 10.59 -6.73
C PRO A 143 -8.92 11.05 -7.78
N SER A 144 -7.87 10.27 -8.05
CA SER A 144 -6.86 10.63 -9.04
C SER A 144 -7.43 10.66 -10.46
N LEU A 145 -8.41 9.80 -10.77
CA LEU A 145 -9.15 9.85 -12.03
C LEU A 145 -10.11 11.03 -12.07
N VAL A 146 -10.92 11.21 -11.02
CA VAL A 146 -11.92 12.29 -10.94
C VAL A 146 -11.28 13.66 -11.05
N LEU A 147 -10.15 13.87 -10.36
CA LEU A 147 -9.44 15.15 -10.32
C LEU A 147 -8.39 15.32 -11.43
N GLY A 148 -8.16 14.28 -12.25
CA GLY A 148 -7.13 14.27 -13.29
C GLY A 148 -5.71 14.50 -12.76
N HIS A 149 -5.44 14.14 -11.50
CA HIS A 149 -4.16 14.38 -10.83
C HIS A 149 -3.71 13.15 -10.05
N ARG A 150 -2.48 12.67 -10.30
CA ARG A 150 -1.89 11.53 -9.60
C ARG A 150 -0.89 12.02 -8.53
N PRO A 151 -1.31 12.25 -7.28
CA PRO A 151 -0.39 12.68 -6.23
C PRO A 151 0.58 11.55 -5.88
N VAL A 152 1.73 11.91 -5.32
CA VAL A 152 2.67 10.93 -4.74
C VAL A 152 2.18 10.62 -3.34
N LEU A 153 1.66 9.41 -3.13
CA LEU A 153 1.19 8.93 -1.84
C LEU A 153 1.74 7.52 -1.63
N TYR A 154 2.13 7.18 -0.41
CA TYR A 154 2.65 5.85 -0.11
C TYR A 154 1.57 4.91 0.45
N SER A 155 1.56 3.66 -0.03
CA SER A 155 0.78 2.53 0.46
C SER A 155 1.66 1.34 0.79
N GLN A 156 1.07 0.38 1.50
CA GLN A 156 1.65 -0.95 1.69
C GLN A 156 2.04 -1.65 0.38
N TYR A 157 1.27 -1.44 -0.69
CA TYR A 157 1.52 -2.03 -2.00
C TYR A 157 2.79 -1.49 -2.68
N ASN A 158 3.35 -0.39 -2.18
CA ASN A 158 4.62 0.11 -2.69
C ASN A 158 5.78 -0.84 -2.46
N MET A 159 5.69 -1.77 -1.53
CA MET A 159 6.75 -2.76 -1.36
C MET A 159 6.94 -3.62 -2.60
N VAL A 160 5.85 -3.99 -3.29
CA VAL A 160 5.92 -4.71 -4.57
C VAL A 160 6.56 -3.85 -5.65
N ASP A 161 6.16 -2.58 -5.75
CA ASP A 161 6.75 -1.64 -6.72
C ASP A 161 8.25 -1.43 -6.48
N LEU A 162 8.67 -1.38 -5.21
CA LEU A 162 10.05 -1.20 -4.81
C LEU A 162 10.91 -2.39 -5.24
N VAL A 163 10.45 -3.59 -4.91
CA VAL A 163 11.10 -4.85 -5.27
C VAL A 163 11.20 -4.97 -6.79
N GLU A 164 10.09 -4.76 -7.52
CA GLU A 164 10.05 -4.78 -8.99
C GLU A 164 11.06 -3.81 -9.61
N ARG A 165 11.03 -2.54 -9.19
CA ARG A 165 11.92 -1.52 -9.75
C ARG A 165 13.38 -1.79 -9.44
N ARG A 166 13.69 -2.33 -8.26
CA ARG A 166 15.07 -2.67 -7.95
C ARG A 166 15.57 -3.81 -8.83
N THR A 167 14.73 -4.80 -9.11
CA THR A 167 15.06 -5.87 -10.06
C THR A 167 15.33 -5.31 -11.46
N LEU A 168 14.48 -4.41 -11.95
CA LEU A 168 14.64 -3.80 -13.28
C LEU A 168 15.88 -2.91 -13.39
N THR A 169 16.17 -2.10 -12.37
CA THR A 169 17.29 -1.15 -12.38
C THR A 169 18.65 -1.79 -12.11
N SER A 170 18.69 -3.00 -11.56
CA SER A 170 19.93 -3.72 -11.23
C SER A 170 20.49 -4.57 -12.39
N GLY A 171 20.02 -4.34 -13.62
CA GLY A 171 20.58 -5.00 -14.81
C GLY A 171 20.40 -6.53 -14.82
N ARG A 172 19.32 -7.05 -14.22
CA ARG A 172 19.03 -8.50 -14.08
C ARG A 172 20.08 -9.30 -13.29
N SER A 173 20.78 -8.68 -12.34
CA SER A 173 21.58 -9.43 -11.35
C SER A 173 20.75 -10.60 -10.77
N PRO A 174 21.27 -11.84 -10.72
CA PRO A 174 20.54 -12.97 -10.17
C PRO A 174 20.04 -12.72 -8.74
N LEU A 175 20.80 -11.98 -7.94
CA LEU A 175 20.39 -11.59 -6.58
C LEU A 175 19.20 -10.63 -6.58
N ALA A 176 19.15 -9.69 -7.54
CA ALA A 176 18.05 -8.75 -7.67
C ALA A 176 16.78 -9.43 -8.21
N VAL A 177 16.94 -10.44 -9.09
CA VAL A 177 15.82 -11.28 -9.55
C VAL A 177 15.30 -12.14 -8.40
N LEU A 178 16.18 -12.78 -7.63
CA LEU A 178 15.80 -13.58 -6.47
C LEU A 178 15.08 -12.72 -5.41
N ALA A 179 15.61 -11.55 -5.07
CA ALA A 179 14.95 -10.60 -4.17
C ALA A 179 13.58 -10.16 -4.74
N GLY A 180 13.54 -9.94 -6.05
CA GLY A 180 12.33 -9.72 -6.85
C GLY A 180 11.23 -10.73 -6.57
N VAL A 181 11.54 -11.99 -6.90
CA VAL A 181 10.64 -13.13 -6.79
C VAL A 181 10.24 -13.39 -5.34
N LEU A 182 11.19 -13.43 -4.41
CA LEU A 182 10.91 -13.68 -2.99
C LEU A 182 10.02 -12.59 -2.39
N GLY A 183 10.27 -11.33 -2.72
CA GLY A 183 9.44 -10.22 -2.28
C GLY A 183 8.02 -10.37 -2.81
N VAL A 184 7.84 -10.46 -4.14
CA VAL A 184 6.52 -10.55 -4.76
C VAL A 184 5.72 -11.75 -4.24
N LEU A 185 6.33 -12.94 -4.17
CA LEU A 185 5.66 -14.14 -3.66
C LEU A 185 5.34 -14.05 -2.18
N GLY A 186 6.27 -13.52 -1.37
CA GLY A 186 6.04 -13.27 0.05
C GLY A 186 4.89 -12.30 0.28
N PHE A 187 4.85 -11.17 -0.43
CA PHE A 187 3.72 -10.24 -0.36
C PHE A 187 2.41 -10.86 -0.86
N ALA A 188 2.44 -11.65 -1.94
CA ALA A 188 1.25 -12.31 -2.48
C ALA A 188 0.67 -13.34 -1.52
N TRP A 189 1.52 -13.97 -0.70
CA TRP A 189 1.06 -14.89 0.34
C TRP A 189 0.10 -14.21 1.33
N PHE A 190 0.55 -13.12 1.95
CA PHE A 190 -0.21 -12.42 2.98
C PHE A 190 -1.42 -11.66 2.44
N TRP A 191 -1.35 -11.19 1.19
CA TRP A 191 -2.40 -10.35 0.62
C TRP A 191 -3.44 -11.08 -0.22
N THR A 192 -3.08 -12.24 -0.77
CA THR A 192 -3.93 -12.94 -1.73
C THR A 192 -4.13 -14.40 -1.31
N MET A 193 -3.06 -15.13 -1.01
CA MET A 193 -3.17 -16.57 -0.77
C MET A 193 -3.84 -16.89 0.58
N GLN A 194 -3.56 -16.11 1.63
CA GLN A 194 -4.25 -16.32 2.91
C GLN A 194 -5.77 -16.19 2.78
N PHE A 195 -6.25 -15.16 2.07
CA PHE A 195 -7.67 -15.01 1.75
C PHE A 195 -8.16 -16.14 0.84
N TRP A 196 -7.36 -16.57 -0.13
CA TRP A 196 -7.71 -17.68 -1.00
C TRP A 196 -7.99 -18.95 -0.20
N PHE A 197 -7.11 -19.34 0.72
CA PHE A 197 -7.27 -20.59 1.47
C PHE A 197 -8.31 -20.53 2.59
N THR A 198 -8.55 -19.35 3.15
CA THR A 198 -9.52 -19.19 4.24
C THR A 198 -10.92 -18.88 3.74
N THR A 199 -11.04 -18.09 2.68
CA THR A 199 -12.31 -17.46 2.27
C THR A 199 -12.93 -18.10 1.03
N VAL A 200 -12.13 -18.57 0.07
CA VAL A 200 -12.68 -19.24 -1.13
C VAL A 200 -13.48 -20.51 -0.80
N PRO A 201 -13.03 -21.38 0.12
CA PRO A 201 -13.77 -22.61 0.42
C PRO A 201 -15.16 -22.33 1.00
N GLU A 202 -15.24 -21.37 1.93
CA GLU A 202 -16.51 -20.87 2.47
C GLU A 202 -17.38 -20.27 1.38
N PHE A 203 -16.80 -19.45 0.49
CA PHE A 203 -17.52 -18.86 -0.64
C PHE A 203 -18.11 -19.93 -1.58
N VAL A 204 -17.31 -20.95 -1.94
CA VAL A 204 -17.69 -22.01 -2.90
C VAL A 204 -18.72 -22.97 -2.31
N THR A 205 -18.55 -23.37 -1.06
CA THR A 205 -19.40 -24.38 -0.41
C THR A 205 -20.62 -23.79 0.30
N GLY A 206 -20.57 -22.49 0.64
CA GLY A 206 -21.58 -21.84 1.48
C GLY A 206 -21.54 -22.27 2.95
N SER A 207 -20.52 -23.03 3.37
CA SER A 207 -20.38 -23.48 4.76
C SER A 207 -19.19 -22.78 5.44
N PRO A 208 -19.40 -22.14 6.61
CA PRO A 208 -18.31 -21.59 7.43
C PRO A 208 -17.29 -22.63 7.88
N ASP A 209 -17.70 -23.90 7.93
CA ASP A 209 -16.87 -25.03 8.37
C ASP A 209 -16.06 -25.64 7.21
N ALA A 210 -16.29 -25.23 5.97
CA ALA A 210 -15.62 -25.78 4.80
C ALA A 210 -14.18 -25.29 4.60
N ARG A 211 -13.49 -24.93 5.68
CA ARG A 211 -12.09 -24.50 5.61
C ARG A 211 -11.26 -25.62 4.97
N VAL A 212 -10.41 -25.26 4.01
CA VAL A 212 -9.37 -26.17 3.51
C VAL A 212 -8.55 -26.64 4.73
N PRO A 213 -8.06 -27.90 4.75
CA PRO A 213 -7.15 -28.38 5.80
C PRO A 213 -6.14 -27.30 6.16
N GLU A 214 -5.94 -27.07 7.46
CA GLU A 214 -5.11 -25.99 8.00
C GLU A 214 -3.97 -25.69 7.05
N VAL A 215 -4.00 -24.49 6.45
CA VAL A 215 -2.83 -23.99 5.72
C VAL A 215 -1.66 -24.23 6.64
N PRO A 216 -0.68 -25.08 6.25
CA PRO A 216 0.26 -25.59 7.23
C PRO A 216 0.84 -24.41 7.97
N ALA A 217 0.78 -24.42 9.32
CA ALA A 217 1.26 -23.31 10.13
C ALA A 217 2.69 -22.88 9.76
N ALA A 218 3.44 -23.77 9.11
CA ALA A 218 4.75 -23.55 8.52
C ALA A 218 4.79 -22.55 7.34
N VAL A 219 3.73 -22.35 6.55
CA VAL A 219 3.79 -21.53 5.31
C VAL A 219 3.90 -20.03 5.61
N ALA A 220 3.23 -19.53 6.66
CA ALA A 220 3.35 -18.12 7.05
C ALA A 220 4.79 -17.75 7.48
N PRO A 221 5.50 -18.53 8.33
CA PRO A 221 6.93 -18.38 8.58
C PRO A 221 7.79 -18.40 7.31
N PHE A 222 7.52 -19.27 6.34
CA PHE A 222 8.27 -19.30 5.09
C PHE A 222 8.05 -18.05 4.24
N ALA A 223 6.81 -17.57 4.13
CA ALA A 223 6.51 -16.32 3.44
C ALA A 223 7.15 -15.12 4.14
N ALA A 224 7.11 -15.07 5.47
CA ALA A 224 7.80 -14.07 6.27
C ALA A 224 9.31 -14.09 6.02
N ALA A 225 9.93 -15.27 6.07
CA ALA A 225 11.34 -15.46 5.79
C ALA A 225 11.71 -15.05 4.35
N ALA A 226 10.84 -15.31 3.37
CA ALA A 226 11.03 -14.86 1.99
C ALA A 226 11.06 -13.32 1.89
N ILE A 227 10.15 -12.62 2.59
CA ILE A 227 10.13 -11.16 2.64
C ILE A 227 11.40 -10.62 3.31
N VAL A 228 11.79 -11.18 4.47
CA VAL A 228 13.01 -10.79 5.18
C VAL A 228 14.23 -10.99 4.29
N LEU A 229 14.35 -12.16 3.65
CA LEU A 229 15.46 -12.48 2.76
C LEU A 229 15.49 -11.55 1.55
N ALA A 230 14.33 -11.23 0.96
CA ALA A 230 14.24 -10.23 -0.10
C ALA A 230 14.79 -8.88 0.36
N GLY A 231 14.37 -8.40 1.54
CA GLY A 231 14.87 -7.16 2.14
C GLY A 231 16.38 -7.17 2.37
N LEU A 232 16.92 -8.26 2.91
CA LEU A 232 18.36 -8.44 3.14
C LEU A 232 19.17 -8.46 1.83
N LEU A 233 18.65 -9.13 0.80
CA LEU A 233 19.28 -9.17 -0.53
C LEU A 233 19.30 -7.77 -1.16
N LEU A 234 18.22 -7.00 -1.04
CA LEU A 234 18.17 -5.62 -1.51
C LEU A 234 19.22 -4.75 -0.78
N LEU A 235 19.30 -4.87 0.54
CA LEU A 235 20.33 -4.18 1.35
C LEU A 235 21.75 -4.56 0.92
N LEU A 236 22.00 -5.84 0.61
CA LEU A 236 23.30 -6.32 0.14
C LEU A 236 23.67 -5.75 -1.23
N ILE A 237 22.71 -5.74 -2.17
CA ILE A 237 22.89 -5.14 -3.50
C ILE A 237 23.18 -3.64 -3.36
N ASP A 238 22.47 -2.95 -2.48
CA ASP A 238 22.67 -1.52 -2.23
C ASP A 238 24.02 -1.22 -1.57
N ARG A 239 24.46 -2.05 -0.62
CA ARG A 239 25.80 -1.98 -0.04
C ARG A 239 26.90 -2.08 -1.10
N ARG A 240 26.77 -3.04 -2.02
CA ARG A 240 27.75 -3.26 -3.10
C ARG A 240 27.76 -2.14 -4.13
N ALA A 241 26.67 -1.39 -4.25
CA ALA A 241 26.54 -0.28 -5.18
C ALA A 241 27.07 1.08 -4.65
N ALA A 242 27.75 1.13 -3.49
CA ALA A 242 28.23 2.37 -2.85
C ALA A 242 29.14 3.20 -3.78
N ALA A 243 28.85 4.46 -4.12
CA ALA A 243 29.06 5.62 -3.25
C ALA A 243 28.07 6.79 -3.43
N GLY A 244 26.98 6.63 -4.19
CA GLY A 244 26.13 7.78 -4.59
C GLY A 244 24.65 7.74 -4.20
N ARG A 245 24.12 6.59 -3.75
CA ARG A 245 22.67 6.36 -3.62
C ARG A 245 22.29 5.85 -2.23
N ARG A 246 22.65 6.62 -1.19
CA ARG A 246 22.37 6.33 0.25
C ARG A 246 20.89 6.18 0.61
N TRP A 247 19.97 6.52 -0.28
CA TRP A 247 18.55 6.61 0.03
C TRP A 247 17.78 5.28 -0.08
N TRP A 248 18.40 4.20 -0.58
CA TRP A 248 17.73 2.89 -0.71
C TRP A 248 17.78 2.01 0.55
N TRP A 249 18.75 2.25 1.43
CA TRP A 249 18.88 1.53 2.71
C TRP A 249 17.63 1.57 3.61
N PRO A 250 16.96 2.71 3.78
CA PRO A 250 15.68 2.77 4.49
C PRO A 250 14.62 1.84 3.88
N LEU A 251 14.64 1.62 2.56
CA LEU A 251 13.65 0.80 1.87
C LEU A 251 13.88 -0.69 2.14
N GLY A 252 15.13 -1.16 2.05
CA GLY A 252 15.47 -2.53 2.45
C GLY A 252 15.21 -2.79 3.93
N ALA A 253 15.46 -1.80 4.80
CA ALA A 253 15.15 -1.90 6.23
C ALA A 253 13.63 -1.98 6.49
N VAL A 254 12.81 -1.21 5.76
CA VAL A 254 11.34 -1.29 5.86
C VAL A 254 10.84 -2.68 5.44
N VAL A 255 11.38 -3.26 4.36
CA VAL A 255 11.01 -4.62 3.93
C VAL A 255 11.40 -5.67 4.99
N VAL A 256 12.56 -5.53 5.64
CA VAL A 256 12.99 -6.43 6.72
C VAL A 256 12.09 -6.30 7.95
N VAL A 257 11.85 -5.08 8.44
CA VAL A 257 10.96 -4.84 9.58
C VAL A 257 9.56 -5.40 9.30
N PHE A 258 9.09 -5.25 8.07
CA PHE A 258 7.82 -5.81 7.64
C PHE A 258 7.80 -7.34 7.68
N GLY A 259 8.81 -8.00 7.12
CA GLY A 259 8.92 -9.46 7.17
C GLY A 259 8.99 -10.02 8.61
N ILE A 260 9.53 -9.26 9.56
CA ILE A 260 9.54 -9.63 10.99
C ILE A 260 8.14 -9.51 11.63
N GLY A 261 7.31 -8.57 11.18
CA GLY A 261 5.93 -8.42 11.67
C GLY A 261 4.94 -9.44 11.12
N ALA A 262 5.30 -10.16 10.06
CA ALA A 262 4.45 -11.14 9.39
C ALA A 262 4.04 -12.35 10.26
N PRO A 263 4.95 -12.99 11.01
CA PRO A 263 4.64 -14.18 11.82
C PRO A 263 3.68 -13.91 12.99
N VAL A 264 3.54 -12.66 13.44
CA VAL A 264 2.64 -12.29 14.56
C VAL A 264 1.23 -11.92 14.08
N GLY A 265 0.88 -12.20 12.82
CA GLY A 265 -0.44 -11.90 12.25
C GLY A 265 -0.74 -10.40 12.09
N ALA A 266 0.24 -9.54 12.35
CA ALA A 266 0.10 -8.09 12.25
C ALA A 266 0.20 -7.57 10.81
N MET A 267 0.48 -8.44 9.84
CA MET A 267 0.38 -8.11 8.42
C MET A 267 -1.04 -8.39 7.96
N PRO A 268 -1.82 -7.39 7.55
CA PRO A 268 -1.38 -6.12 6.93
C PRO A 268 -1.42 -4.82 7.75
N ASP A 269 -2.15 -4.80 8.86
CA ASP A 269 -2.49 -3.56 9.60
C ASP A 269 -1.27 -2.82 10.14
N ALA A 270 -0.17 -3.53 10.41
CA ALA A 270 1.10 -2.94 10.83
C ALA A 270 1.67 -1.96 9.79
N LEU A 271 1.46 -2.17 8.48
CA LEU A 271 1.97 -1.21 7.48
C LEU A 271 1.19 0.09 7.47
N TYR A 272 -0.12 0.03 7.67
CA TYR A 272 -0.92 1.24 7.85
C TYR A 272 -0.43 2.01 9.06
N ALA A 273 -0.20 1.35 10.20
CA ALA A 273 0.36 1.97 11.38
C ALA A 273 1.75 2.59 11.12
N VAL A 274 2.65 1.89 10.41
CA VAL A 274 3.97 2.43 10.05
C VAL A 274 3.86 3.66 9.16
N ILE A 275 2.99 3.66 8.14
CA ILE A 275 2.80 4.81 7.23
C ILE A 275 2.22 6.00 8.01
N ILE A 276 1.22 5.76 8.86
CA ILE A 276 0.60 6.78 9.72
C ILE A 276 1.65 7.39 10.66
N LEU A 277 2.41 6.56 11.37
CA LEU A 277 3.45 7.01 12.32
C LEU A 277 4.57 7.75 11.61
N ALA A 278 5.06 7.24 10.48
CA ALA A 278 6.09 7.91 9.69
C ALA A 278 5.60 9.28 9.19
N GLY A 279 4.37 9.36 8.69
CA GLY A 279 3.74 10.63 8.29
C GLY A 279 3.62 11.61 9.45
N ALA A 280 3.15 11.15 10.62
CA ALA A 280 3.03 11.98 11.82
C ALA A 280 4.39 12.53 12.28
N VAL A 281 5.40 11.68 12.41
CA VAL A 281 6.76 12.08 12.81
C VAL A 281 7.35 13.10 11.83
N ILE A 282 7.23 12.86 10.52
CA ILE A 282 7.73 13.78 9.49
C ILE A 282 6.98 15.12 9.55
N GLY A 283 5.66 15.08 9.73
CA GLY A 283 4.81 16.27 9.86
C GLY A 283 5.20 17.13 11.07
N VAL A 284 5.31 16.52 12.25
CA VAL A 284 5.72 17.19 13.50
C VAL A 284 7.13 17.79 13.36
N ARG A 285 8.10 17.04 12.84
CA ARG A 285 9.47 17.56 12.63
C ARG A 285 9.49 18.77 11.71
N ARG A 286 8.69 18.77 10.63
CA ARG A 286 8.57 19.92 9.72
C ARG A 286 7.92 21.12 10.39
N LEU A 287 6.88 20.91 11.20
CA LEU A 287 6.23 21.97 11.95
C LEU A 287 7.20 22.63 12.94
N LEU A 288 7.97 21.82 13.68
CA LEU A 288 8.97 22.30 14.64
C LEU A 288 10.12 23.05 13.95
N ALA A 289 10.58 22.58 12.79
CA ALA A 289 11.65 23.23 12.04
C ALA A 289 11.27 24.64 11.55
N ARG A 290 10.00 24.88 11.17
CA ARG A 290 9.52 26.21 10.76
C ARG A 290 9.41 27.22 11.89
N ARG A 291 9.26 26.74 13.13
CA ARG A 291 9.13 27.61 14.31
C ARG A 291 10.47 28.11 14.84
N ARG A 292 11.60 27.60 14.33
CA ARG A 292 12.91 28.13 14.70
C ARG A 292 13.18 29.40 13.89
N PRO A 293 13.21 30.59 14.50
CA PRO A 293 13.65 31.79 13.80
C PRO A 293 15.09 31.57 13.31
N ALA A 294 15.39 32.06 12.11
CA ALA A 294 16.77 32.08 11.61
C ALA A 294 17.60 32.94 12.58
N ALA A 295 18.49 32.28 13.31
CA ALA A 295 19.48 32.92 14.17
C ALA A 295 20.67 33.40 13.34
#